data_AF-A0A966NZR4-F1
#
_entry.id   AF-A0A966NZR4-F1
#
_cell.length_a   1.000
_cell.length_b   1.000
_cell.length_c   1.000
_cell.angle_alpha   90.00
_cell.angle_beta   90.00
_cell.angle_gamma   90.00
#
_symmetry.space_group_name_H-M   'P 1'
#
loop_
_entity.id
_entity.type
_entity.pdbx_description
1 polymer ?
#
loop_
_entity_poly.entity_id
_entity_poly.type
_entity_poly.pdbx_seq_one_letter_code
_entity_poly.pdbx_strand_id
1 'polypeptide(L)' 'MAGSILGNRVQRKEDPKFLTTGGVYVDDMLNEPLLANALHATYVRSTVAHANIGSIDTADAL' A
#
# COMPACT_ATOMS: atom_id res chain seq x y z
N MET A 1 -7.61 34.46 -23.47
CA MET A 1 -6.22 34.33 -22.99
C MET A 1 -6.21 33.40 -21.81
N ALA A 2 -5.45 32.31 -21.86
CA ALA A 2 -5.23 31.48 -20.68
C ALA A 2 -4.39 32.28 -19.68
N GLY A 3 -4.93 32.54 -18.49
CA GLY A 3 -4.19 33.19 -17.41
C GLY A 3 -3.03 32.31 -16.92
N SER A 4 -2.02 32.93 -16.29
CA SER A 4 -0.88 32.23 -15.69
C SER A 4 -1.34 31.12 -14.73
N ILE A 5 -0.70 29.95 -14.78
CA ILE A 5 -0.94 28.86 -13.83
C ILE A 5 -0.36 29.17 -12.44
N LEU A 6 0.63 30.07 -12.37
CA LEU A 6 1.30 30.47 -11.14
C LEU A 6 0.52 31.59 -10.45
N GLY A 7 0.22 31.40 -9.16
CA GLY A 7 -0.48 32.38 -8.32
C GLY A 7 -2.02 32.32 -8.39
N ASN A 8 -2.59 31.44 -9.20
CA ASN A 8 -4.03 31.29 -9.35
C ASN A 8 -4.55 29.98 -8.74
N ARG A 9 -5.81 29.97 -8.32
CA ARG A 9 -6.51 28.73 -7.94
C ARG A 9 -6.75 27.91 -9.21
N VAL A 10 -6.19 26.70 -9.25
CA VAL A 10 -6.30 25.78 -10.39
C VAL A 10 -6.87 24.46 -9.88
N GLN A 11 -7.69 23.80 -10.71
CA GLN A 11 -8.19 22.47 -10.38
C GLN A 11 -7.05 21.46 -10.39
N ARG A 12 -7.07 20.55 -9.41
CA ARG A 12 -6.11 19.46 -9.32
C ARG A 12 -6.31 18.51 -10.49
N LYS A 13 -5.21 18.04 -11.08
CA LYS A 13 -5.25 17.16 -12.26
C LYS A 13 -5.61 15.73 -11.89
N GLU A 14 -5.25 15.34 -10.68
CA GLU A 14 -5.41 14.01 -10.11
C GLU A 14 -6.83 13.75 -9.57
N ASP A 15 -7.56 14.82 -9.19
CA ASP A 15 -8.89 14.72 -8.59
C ASP A 15 -9.89 13.94 -9.47
N PRO A 16 -10.02 14.18 -10.79
CA PRO A 16 -10.92 13.39 -11.62
C PRO A 16 -10.66 11.88 -11.57
N LYS A 17 -9.39 11.46 -11.49
CA LYS A 17 -9.02 10.03 -11.38
C LYS A 17 -9.35 9.49 -9.99
N PHE A 18 -8.93 10.19 -8.94
CA PHE A 18 -9.14 9.75 -7.55
C PHE A 18 -10.61 9.72 -7.16
N LEU A 19 -11.43 10.64 -7.67
CA LEU A 19 -12.86 10.72 -7.37
C LEU A 19 -13.73 9.76 -8.20
N THR A 20 -13.17 9.08 -9.21
CA THR A 20 -13.94 8.18 -10.09
C THR A 20 -13.42 6.75 -10.02
N THR A 21 -12.37 6.44 -10.78
CA THR A 21 -11.74 5.11 -10.84
C THR A 21 -10.91 4.80 -9.60
N GLY A 22 -10.55 5.82 -8.83
CA GLY A 22 -9.62 5.71 -7.71
C GLY A 22 -8.14 5.77 -8.15
N GLY A 23 -7.27 5.87 -7.15
CA GLY A 23 -5.84 5.61 -7.32
C GLY A 23 -5.56 4.11 -7.34
N VAL A 24 -4.38 3.73 -7.82
CA VAL A 24 -3.83 2.38 -7.60
C VAL A 24 -2.70 2.57 -6.59
N TYR A 25 -2.92 2.11 -5.36
CA TYR A 25 -1.94 2.13 -4.28
C TYR A 25 -1.29 0.76 -4.12
N VAL A 26 -0.39 0.62 -3.15
CA VAL A 26 0.44 -0.59 -2.96
C VAL A 26 -0.40 -1.87 -2.90
N ASP A 27 -1.53 -1.84 -2.20
CA ASP A 27 -2.42 -3.01 -2.04
C ASP A 27 -3.33 -3.23 -3.27
N ASP A 28 -3.46 -2.23 -4.15
CA ASP A 28 -4.28 -2.30 -5.37
C ASP A 28 -3.49 -2.80 -6.59
N MET A 29 -2.19 -3.10 -6.45
CA MET A 29 -1.28 -3.46 -7.56
C MET A 29 -1.52 -4.88 -8.11
N LEU A 30 -2.79 -5.32 -8.19
CA LEU A 30 -3.21 -6.66 -8.61
C LEU A 30 -2.86 -6.98 -10.08
N ASN A 31 -2.68 -5.94 -10.90
CA ASN A 31 -2.41 -6.07 -12.34
C ASN A 31 -0.94 -5.82 -12.70
N GLU A 32 -0.05 -5.67 -11.72
CA GLU A 32 1.38 -5.43 -11.95
C GLU A 32 2.10 -6.73 -12.35
N PRO A 33 2.70 -6.83 -13.56
CA PRO A 33 3.36 -8.06 -14.01
C PRO A 33 4.48 -8.54 -13.09
N LEU A 34 5.20 -7.62 -12.42
CA LEU A 34 6.23 -7.99 -11.45
C LEU A 34 5.67 -8.68 -10.20
N LEU A 35 4.37 -8.56 -9.93
CA LEU A 35 3.67 -9.20 -8.81
C LEU A 35 2.91 -10.46 -9.24
N ALA A 36 3.15 -10.98 -10.45
CA ALA A 36 2.54 -12.23 -10.88
C ALA A 36 2.90 -13.38 -9.92
N ASN A 37 1.87 -14.04 -9.36
CA ASN A 37 1.99 -15.09 -8.34
C ASN A 37 2.58 -14.61 -7.00
N ALA A 38 2.56 -13.31 -6.71
CA ALA A 38 2.88 -12.81 -5.38
C ALA A 38 1.95 -13.44 -4.33
N LEU A 39 2.51 -13.77 -3.18
CA LEU A 39 1.78 -14.27 -2.02
C LEU A 39 1.63 -13.16 -0.98
N HIS A 40 0.64 -13.29 -0.12
CA HIS A 40 0.53 -12.46 1.07
C HIS A 40 1.43 -13.00 2.18
N ALA A 41 2.13 -12.09 2.86
CA ALA A 41 2.91 -12.39 4.06
C ALA A 41 2.25 -11.77 5.28
N THR A 42 2.35 -12.46 6.42
CA THR A 42 1.95 -11.94 7.72
C THR A 42 3.12 -12.01 8.69
N TYR A 43 3.17 -11.08 9.65
CA TYR A 43 4.22 -11.02 10.65
C TYR A 43 3.62 -11.25 12.03
N VAL A 44 4.14 -12.26 12.74
CA VAL A 44 3.85 -12.48 14.16
C VAL A 44 4.75 -11.55 14.97
N ARG A 45 4.15 -10.72 15.84
CA ARG A 45 4.86 -9.72 16.65
C ARG A 45 5.04 -10.21 18.07
N SER A 46 6.08 -9.70 18.74
CA SER A 46 6.29 -9.93 20.16
C SER A 46 5.10 -9.41 20.97
N THR A 47 4.65 -10.20 21.94
CA THR A 47 3.64 -9.81 22.92
C THR A 47 4.24 -9.13 24.15
N VAL A 48 5.57 -9.08 24.24
CA VAL A 48 6.33 -8.50 25.37
C VAL A 48 7.40 -7.53 24.88
N ALA A 49 7.74 -6.54 25.71
CA ALA A 49 8.71 -5.51 25.35
C ALA A 49 10.17 -5.99 25.38
N HIS A 50 10.51 -6.91 26.29
CA HIS A 50 11.86 -7.45 26.44
C HIS A 50 11.85 -8.87 27.00
N ALA A 51 12.34 -9.83 26.23
CA ALA A 51 12.56 -11.21 26.61
C ALA A 51 13.47 -11.89 25.56
N ASN A 52 14.03 -13.05 25.91
CA ASN A 52 14.67 -13.95 24.94
C ASN A 52 13.63 -14.90 24.34
N ILE A 53 13.78 -15.25 23.07
CA ILE A 53 12.95 -16.28 22.41
C ILE A 53 13.47 -17.66 22.84
N GLY A 54 12.63 -18.45 23.51
CA GLY A 54 12.96 -19.82 23.90
C GLY A 54 12.67 -20.85 22.80
N SER A 55 11.55 -20.69 22.11
CA SER A 55 11.11 -21.57 21.02
C SER A 55 10.04 -20.89 20.17
N ILE A 56 9.82 -21.39 18.95
CA ILE A 56 8.69 -21.02 18.08
C ILE A 56 8.10 -22.33 17.55
N ASP A 57 6.82 -22.57 17.80
CA ASP A 57 6.09 -23.68 17.20
C ASP A 57 5.34 -23.17 15.95
N THR A 58 5.53 -23.84 14.83
CA THR A 58 4.95 -23.49 13.53
C THR A 58 4.12 -24.62 12.93
N ALA A 59 3.85 -25.70 13.66
CA ALA A 59 3.21 -26.90 13.11
C ALA A 59 1.84 -26.60 12.48
N ASP A 60 1.01 -25.80 13.16
CA ASP A 60 -0.33 -25.44 12.68
C ASP A 60 -0.32 -24.39 11.55
N ALA A 61 0.83 -23.79 11.26
CA ALA A 61 0.98 -22.73 10.27
C ALA A 61 1.53 -23.20 8.91
N LEU A 62 1.94 -24.48 8.81
CA LEU A 62 2.53 -25.12 7.61
C LEU A 62 1.53 -26.03 6.90
#